data_AF-A0A7C5IQJ7-F1
#
_entry.id   AF-A0A7C5IQJ7-F1
#
_cell.length_a   1.000
_cell.length_b   1.000
_cell.length_c   1.000
_cell.angle_alpha   90.00
_cell.angle_beta   90.00
_cell.angle_gamma   90.00
#
_symmetry.space_group_name_H-M   'P 1'
#
loop_
_entity.id
_entity.type
_entity.pdbx_description
1 polymer ?
#
loop_
_entity_poly.entity_id
_entity_poly.type
_entity_poly.pdbx_seq_one_letter_code
_entity_poly.pdbx_strand_id
1 'polypeptide(L)'
;MRRLDPGKTIFTQNNLRVNLASAALAAVAPQSVSPLQATMSMVKVESDVNTVVGHSVVSAIYSPIGPNTFSVTPDYDNELRFSIAVERYNEYFESANWPDVDMGSPLTLATVTNDVIDSVEPRKTIPIAVYASLSFENVLGFILPPPQVIIPVMAYPVFPEPMYEAVKDLSVEYLVPNLELIPENSITLLESNQRFVESFMVGLNHEFGRELLWREYPTDQRGSYFRQFWDSKDAVNSSGATETTHTKDNLDIKEIHSWAKYQPLGQHSPRPGAGSGLLVLAIRGDLLKKFPNTVIFAQRAQFKPGGNNLIDPRELAPENAANLRMPVFSAFVESDIYFIGFNLTAEDAQGNRTTNDPGWFFVIHERPGEIRFGVDVSTAGGTPATWNDLRTGNAPFVDDYLNASDGAVAATVKTIGSISTNDVHWGKNSTNMAQILYQSPVLLAVHAEEMIS
;
A
#
# COMPACT_ATOMS: atom_id res chain seq x y z
N MET A 1 -12.74 19.81 -31.73
CA MET A 1 -14.06 20.12 -32.34
C MET A 1 -14.08 19.64 -33.79
N ARG A 2 -15.29 19.39 -34.34
CA ARG A 2 -15.64 19.09 -35.76
C ARG A 2 -15.21 17.69 -36.24
N ARG A 3 -15.87 17.00 -37.19
CA ARG A 3 -17.25 16.71 -37.65
C ARG A 3 -17.04 15.56 -38.66
N LEU A 4 -18.02 14.66 -38.74
CA LEU A 4 -18.35 13.67 -39.80
C LEU A 4 -17.52 13.73 -41.09
N ASP A 5 -17.23 12.57 -41.71
CA ASP A 5 -18.17 11.94 -42.66
C ASP A 5 -17.57 10.61 -43.21
N PRO A 6 -18.03 10.01 -44.32
CA PRO A 6 -19.05 8.95 -44.35
C PRO A 6 -18.57 7.68 -45.08
N GLY A 7 -19.18 6.55 -44.74
CA GLY A 7 -19.18 5.41 -45.65
C GLY A 7 -18.75 4.11 -45.00
N LYS A 8 -19.72 3.34 -44.55
CA LYS A 8 -20.17 2.18 -45.32
C LYS A 8 -21.42 1.61 -44.70
N THR A 9 -22.39 1.38 -45.58
CA THR A 9 -23.50 0.44 -45.44
C THR A 9 -22.96 -0.89 -44.87
N ILE A 10 -23.67 -1.58 -43.98
CA ILE A 10 -24.67 -2.57 -44.36
C ILE A 10 -25.56 -2.86 -43.14
N PHE A 11 -26.86 -2.60 -43.31
CA PHE A 11 -27.91 -3.21 -42.51
C PHE A 11 -27.96 -4.71 -42.84
N THR A 12 -27.70 -5.57 -41.86
CA THR A 12 -28.37 -6.86 -41.73
C THR A 12 -28.30 -7.33 -40.28
N GLN A 13 -29.44 -7.80 -39.77
CA GLN A 13 -29.65 -8.51 -38.51
C GLN A 13 -29.97 -7.67 -37.26
N ASN A 14 -31.27 -7.33 -37.18
CA ASN A 14 -31.99 -7.05 -35.94
C ASN A 14 -32.11 -8.35 -35.13
N ASN A 15 -31.36 -8.48 -34.03
CA ASN A 15 -31.55 -9.54 -33.03
C ASN A 15 -31.63 -8.93 -31.62
N LEU A 16 -32.70 -8.16 -31.37
CA LEU A 16 -33.23 -7.96 -30.02
C LEU A 16 -34.28 -9.04 -29.76
N ARG A 17 -33.84 -10.22 -29.33
CA ARG A 17 -34.68 -11.19 -28.63
C ARG A 17 -34.02 -11.48 -27.29
N VAL A 18 -34.55 -10.86 -26.23
CA VAL A 18 -34.23 -11.22 -24.86
C VAL A 18 -34.88 -12.58 -24.59
N ASN A 19 -34.05 -13.56 -24.29
CA ASN A 19 -34.42 -14.93 -23.99
C ASN A 19 -34.85 -15.01 -22.51
N LEU A 20 -36.16 -15.09 -22.25
CA LEU A 20 -36.75 -15.26 -20.91
C LEU A 20 -36.79 -16.74 -20.46
N ALA A 21 -36.11 -17.66 -21.15
CA ALA A 21 -36.29 -19.11 -20.94
C ALA A 21 -35.49 -19.74 -19.78
N SER A 22 -34.85 -18.98 -18.88
CA SER A 22 -34.06 -19.58 -17.78
C SER A 22 -34.35 -19.05 -16.38
N ALA A 23 -35.40 -18.26 -16.18
CA ALA A 23 -35.92 -18.00 -14.84
C ALA A 23 -37.04 -19.01 -14.54
N ALA A 24 -36.70 -20.09 -13.83
CA ALA A 24 -37.69 -21.01 -13.27
C ALA A 24 -38.47 -20.29 -12.15
N LEU A 25 -39.51 -19.56 -12.56
CA LEU A 25 -40.54 -19.06 -11.64
C LEU A 25 -41.32 -20.28 -11.14
N ALA A 26 -41.32 -20.51 -9.83
CA ALA A 26 -42.11 -21.56 -9.21
C ALA A 26 -43.59 -21.37 -9.60
N ALA A 27 -44.24 -22.42 -10.11
CA ALA A 27 -45.65 -22.37 -10.44
C ALA A 27 -46.46 -22.03 -9.17
N VAL A 28 -47.15 -20.90 -9.20
CA VAL A 28 -48.14 -20.54 -8.18
C VAL A 28 -49.21 -21.63 -8.22
N ALA A 29 -49.45 -22.29 -7.08
CA ALA A 29 -50.50 -23.29 -6.97
C ALA A 29 -51.84 -22.66 -7.40
N PRO A 30 -52.62 -23.29 -8.30
CA PRO A 30 -53.89 -22.72 -8.73
C PRO A 30 -54.81 -22.57 -7.51
N GLN A 31 -55.16 -21.33 -7.18
CA GLN A 31 -56.24 -21.08 -6.23
C GLN A 31 -57.53 -21.61 -6.85
N SER A 32 -58.28 -22.38 -6.08
CA SER A 32 -59.58 -22.90 -6.47
C SER A 32 -60.56 -21.74 -6.62
N VAL A 33 -60.63 -21.18 -7.82
CA VAL A 33 -61.69 -20.25 -8.22
C VAL A 33 -62.96 -21.08 -8.34
N SER A 34 -64.03 -20.60 -7.69
CA SER A 34 -65.37 -21.18 -7.55
C SER A 34 -65.79 -22.18 -8.65
N PRO A 35 -66.41 -23.33 -8.30
CA PRO A 35 -66.76 -24.42 -9.23
C PRO A 35 -67.82 -24.06 -10.29
N LEU A 36 -68.23 -22.80 -10.40
CA LEU A 36 -69.21 -22.32 -11.37
C LEU A 36 -68.62 -21.55 -12.57
N GLN A 37 -67.31 -21.24 -12.57
CA GLN A 37 -66.68 -20.48 -13.68
C GLN A 37 -65.76 -21.29 -14.58
N ALA A 38 -65.82 -22.63 -14.52
CA ALA A 38 -65.27 -23.46 -15.57
C ALA A 38 -66.22 -23.49 -16.77
N THR A 39 -65.82 -22.84 -17.87
CA THR A 39 -66.22 -23.18 -19.25
C THR A 39 -67.69 -23.00 -19.62
N MET A 40 -68.14 -21.77 -19.85
CA MET A 40 -69.11 -21.56 -20.92
C MET A 40 -68.36 -21.30 -22.22
N SER A 41 -67.95 -22.39 -22.86
CA SER A 41 -67.47 -22.37 -24.24
C SER A 41 -68.55 -21.76 -25.14
N MET A 42 -68.20 -20.82 -26.04
CA MET A 42 -69.14 -20.29 -27.04
C MET A 42 -69.79 -21.40 -27.90
N VAL A 43 -69.19 -22.60 -27.92
CA VAL A 43 -69.75 -23.80 -28.53
C VAL A 43 -71.11 -24.18 -27.91
N LYS A 44 -71.39 -23.88 -26.64
CA LYS A 44 -72.69 -24.18 -26.01
C LYS A 44 -73.78 -23.21 -26.45
N VAL A 45 -73.47 -21.92 -26.60
CA VAL A 45 -74.42 -20.93 -27.16
C VAL A 45 -74.70 -21.26 -28.63
N GLU A 46 -73.65 -21.59 -29.38
CA GLU A 46 -73.75 -21.99 -30.79
C GLU A 46 -74.50 -23.33 -30.96
N SER A 47 -74.31 -24.28 -30.05
CA SER A 47 -75.08 -25.53 -29.95
C SER A 47 -76.56 -25.28 -29.67
N ASP A 48 -76.88 -24.43 -28.69
CA ASP A 48 -78.26 -24.15 -28.27
C ASP A 48 -79.01 -23.38 -29.37
N VAL A 49 -78.34 -22.47 -30.09
CA VAL A 49 -78.90 -21.77 -31.27
C VAL A 49 -79.05 -22.73 -32.47
N ASN A 50 -78.05 -23.57 -32.73
CA ASN A 50 -78.06 -24.51 -33.87
C ASN A 50 -78.87 -25.79 -33.62
N THR A 51 -79.41 -26.02 -32.42
CA THR A 51 -80.35 -27.12 -32.14
C THR A 51 -81.82 -26.70 -32.16
N VAL A 52 -82.10 -25.40 -32.31
CA VAL A 52 -83.41 -24.92 -32.79
C VAL A 52 -83.54 -25.24 -34.29
N VAL A 53 -83.65 -26.53 -34.60
CA VAL A 53 -83.77 -27.05 -35.97
C VAL A 53 -85.06 -27.84 -36.02
N GLY A 54 -86.08 -27.26 -36.65
CA GLY A 54 -87.38 -27.92 -36.80
C GLY A 54 -88.50 -27.03 -37.30
N HIS A 55 -88.41 -25.71 -37.11
CA HIS A 55 -89.37 -24.77 -37.68
C HIS A 55 -88.65 -23.66 -38.45
N SER A 56 -88.62 -23.81 -39.77
CA SER A 56 -88.52 -22.65 -40.64
C SER A 56 -89.81 -21.85 -40.48
N VAL A 57 -89.73 -20.75 -39.72
CA VAL A 57 -90.80 -19.75 -39.64
C VAL A 57 -91.18 -19.25 -41.05
N VAL A 58 -90.25 -19.37 -42.00
CA VAL A 58 -90.43 -18.98 -43.40
C VAL A 58 -91.23 -20.03 -44.20
N SER A 59 -91.13 -21.33 -43.91
CA SER A 59 -91.89 -22.36 -44.66
C SER A 59 -93.32 -22.56 -44.15
N ALA A 60 -93.64 -22.15 -42.92
CA ALA A 60 -95.02 -22.16 -42.41
C ALA A 60 -95.87 -21.00 -42.94
N ILE A 61 -95.24 -19.87 -43.32
CA ILE A 61 -95.94 -18.68 -43.85
C ILE A 61 -96.31 -18.82 -45.34
N TYR A 62 -95.55 -19.62 -46.11
CA TYR A 62 -95.70 -19.70 -47.57
C TYR A 62 -96.08 -21.09 -48.13
N SER A 63 -96.50 -22.04 -47.28
CA SER A 63 -97.06 -23.30 -47.76
C SER A 63 -98.56 -23.13 -48.05
N PRO A 64 -99.08 -23.53 -49.24
CA PRO A 64 -100.51 -23.45 -49.52
C PRO A 64 -101.26 -24.48 -48.68
N ILE A 65 -101.79 -24.04 -47.54
CA ILE A 65 -102.57 -24.86 -46.61
C ILE A 65 -104.02 -24.86 -47.08
N GLY A 66 -104.56 -26.05 -47.38
CA GLY A 66 -105.99 -26.23 -47.59
C GLY A 66 -106.76 -26.04 -46.26
N PRO A 67 -107.97 -25.48 -46.28
CA PRO A 67 -108.74 -25.22 -45.05
C PRO A 67 -108.95 -26.52 -44.24
N ASN A 68 -108.78 -26.43 -42.91
CA ASN A 68 -108.95 -27.47 -41.87
C ASN A 68 -107.78 -28.42 -41.51
N THR A 69 -106.51 -28.06 -41.73
CA THR A 69 -105.36 -28.87 -41.24
C THR A 69 -104.28 -28.03 -40.56
N PHE A 70 -104.66 -27.19 -39.59
CA PHE A 70 -103.71 -26.47 -38.74
C PHE A 70 -103.86 -26.92 -37.28
N SER A 71 -102.90 -27.72 -36.81
CA SER A 71 -102.69 -27.97 -35.38
C SER A 71 -101.27 -27.54 -35.02
N VAL A 72 -101.13 -26.45 -34.26
CA VAL A 72 -99.86 -26.07 -33.64
C VAL A 72 -99.71 -26.93 -32.40
N THR A 73 -98.68 -27.77 -32.38
CA THR A 73 -98.29 -28.49 -31.17
C THR A 73 -97.10 -27.72 -30.60
N PRO A 74 -97.23 -26.99 -29.48
CA PRO A 74 -96.12 -26.21 -28.92
C PRO A 74 -95.01 -27.14 -28.45
N ASP A 75 -93.79 -26.88 -28.91
CA ASP A 75 -92.57 -27.58 -28.50
C ASP A 75 -91.91 -26.82 -27.35
N TYR A 76 -92.39 -27.09 -26.14
CA TYR A 76 -91.94 -26.44 -24.92
C TYR A 76 -90.44 -26.59 -24.64
N ASP A 77 -89.79 -27.67 -25.12
CA ASP A 77 -88.35 -27.88 -24.91
C ASP A 77 -87.53 -26.87 -25.73
N ASN A 78 -87.95 -26.60 -26.98
CA ASN A 78 -87.29 -25.62 -27.84
C ASN A 78 -87.52 -24.18 -27.36
N GLU A 79 -88.72 -23.84 -26.88
CA GLU A 79 -89.00 -22.52 -26.32
C GLU A 79 -88.16 -22.25 -25.06
N LEU A 80 -87.99 -23.25 -24.19
CA LEU A 80 -87.15 -23.15 -23.00
C LEU A 80 -85.66 -23.01 -23.35
N ARG A 81 -85.18 -23.74 -24.35
CA ARG A 81 -83.79 -23.60 -24.85
C ARG A 81 -83.55 -22.21 -25.42
N PHE A 82 -84.50 -21.68 -26.18
CA PHE A 82 -84.40 -20.32 -26.71
C PHE A 82 -84.37 -19.28 -25.60
N SER A 83 -85.22 -19.39 -24.57
CA SER A 83 -85.21 -18.44 -23.45
C SER A 83 -83.88 -18.47 -22.68
N ILE A 84 -83.35 -19.67 -22.41
CA ILE A 84 -82.05 -19.85 -21.74
C ILE A 84 -80.90 -19.29 -22.59
N ALA A 85 -80.94 -19.47 -23.92
CA ALA A 85 -79.94 -18.91 -24.81
C ALA A 85 -79.95 -17.38 -24.82
N VAL A 86 -81.13 -16.75 -24.82
CA VAL A 86 -81.27 -15.29 -24.76
C VAL A 86 -80.81 -14.74 -23.41
N GLU A 87 -81.13 -15.40 -22.30
CA GLU A 87 -80.69 -15.01 -20.95
C GLU A 87 -79.16 -15.02 -20.85
N ARG A 88 -78.53 -16.13 -21.28
CA ARG A 88 -77.06 -16.27 -21.31
C ARG A 88 -76.39 -15.26 -22.23
N TYR A 89 -77.02 -14.95 -23.36
CA TYR A 89 -76.52 -13.92 -24.27
C TYR A 89 -76.53 -12.55 -23.59
N ASN A 90 -77.60 -12.20 -22.89
CA ASN A 90 -77.67 -10.94 -22.15
C ASN A 90 -76.66 -10.88 -21.00
N GLU A 91 -76.51 -11.95 -20.21
CA GLU A 91 -75.53 -12.04 -19.12
C GLU A 91 -74.09 -11.81 -19.61
N TYR A 92 -73.75 -12.29 -20.82
CA TYR A 92 -72.42 -12.09 -21.40
C TYR A 92 -72.09 -10.61 -21.69
N PHE A 93 -73.10 -9.81 -22.05
CA PHE A 93 -72.92 -8.40 -22.38
C PHE A 93 -73.14 -7.45 -21.19
N GLU A 94 -73.45 -7.97 -20.00
CA GLU A 94 -73.46 -7.17 -18.78
C GLU A 94 -72.02 -6.83 -18.38
N SER A 95 -71.73 -5.53 -18.30
CA SER A 95 -70.37 -5.02 -18.02
C SER A 95 -69.80 -5.49 -16.67
N ALA A 96 -70.64 -5.87 -15.72
CA ALA A 96 -70.23 -6.41 -14.42
C ALA A 96 -69.62 -7.83 -14.52
N ASN A 97 -69.90 -8.54 -15.61
CA ASN A 97 -69.39 -9.91 -15.86
C ASN A 97 -68.12 -9.91 -16.70
N TRP A 98 -67.65 -8.74 -17.15
CA TRP A 98 -66.39 -8.61 -17.87
C TRP A 98 -65.26 -8.61 -16.84
N PRO A 99 -64.21 -9.43 -17.04
CA PRO A 99 -63.08 -9.43 -16.13
C PRO A 99 -62.41 -8.05 -16.17
N ASP A 100 -62.11 -7.50 -14.98
CA ASP A 100 -61.32 -6.27 -14.88
C ASP A 100 -60.00 -6.47 -15.62
N VAL A 101 -59.67 -5.53 -16.51
CA VAL A 101 -58.38 -5.55 -17.22
C VAL A 101 -57.30 -5.24 -16.20
N ASP A 102 -56.45 -6.22 -15.90
CA ASP A 102 -55.26 -6.03 -15.06
C ASP A 102 -54.32 -5.07 -15.80
N MET A 103 -54.44 -3.79 -15.50
CA MET A 103 -53.52 -2.77 -16.01
C MET A 103 -52.18 -3.02 -15.34
N GLY A 104 -51.28 -3.70 -16.06
CA GLY A 104 -49.92 -3.94 -15.60
C GLY A 104 -49.26 -2.67 -15.07
N SER A 105 -48.27 -2.84 -14.17
CA SER A 105 -47.63 -1.74 -13.47
C SER A 105 -47.20 -0.62 -14.45
N PRO A 106 -47.49 0.66 -14.13
CA PRO A 106 -47.23 1.77 -15.04
C PRO A 106 -45.74 1.86 -15.39
N LEU A 107 -45.43 1.83 -16.68
CA LEU A 107 -44.07 1.98 -17.18
C LEU A 107 -43.57 3.39 -16.85
N THR A 108 -42.64 3.50 -15.91
CA THR A 108 -42.08 4.79 -15.49
C THR A 108 -40.93 5.16 -16.43
N LEU A 109 -41.14 6.19 -17.26
CA LEU A 109 -40.15 6.69 -18.21
C LEU A 109 -38.80 7.04 -17.57
N ALA A 110 -38.79 7.52 -16.34
CA ALA A 110 -37.55 7.83 -15.61
C ALA A 110 -36.72 6.57 -15.32
N THR A 111 -37.35 5.47 -14.92
CA THR A 111 -36.68 4.19 -14.68
C THR A 111 -36.10 3.63 -15.96
N VAL A 112 -36.89 3.60 -17.03
CA VAL A 112 -36.42 3.15 -18.36
C VAL A 112 -35.26 4.01 -18.86
N THR A 113 -35.32 5.33 -18.65
CA THR A 113 -34.24 6.24 -19.06
C THR A 113 -32.95 5.94 -18.30
N ASN A 114 -33.03 5.75 -16.99
CA ASN A 114 -31.87 5.39 -16.18
C ASN A 114 -31.30 4.04 -16.61
N ASP A 115 -32.13 3.02 -16.79
CA ASP A 115 -31.68 1.68 -17.22
C ASP A 115 -31.02 1.71 -18.61
N VAL A 116 -31.54 2.53 -19.53
CA VAL A 116 -30.93 2.72 -20.86
C VAL A 116 -29.60 3.46 -20.76
N ILE A 117 -29.50 4.52 -19.95
CA ILE A 117 -28.23 5.23 -19.74
C ILE A 117 -27.20 4.27 -19.12
N ASP A 118 -27.61 3.50 -18.12
CA ASP A 118 -26.72 2.58 -17.40
C ASP A 118 -26.26 1.40 -18.27
N SER A 119 -27.09 0.95 -19.21
CA SER A 119 -26.75 -0.12 -20.17
C SER A 119 -25.89 0.35 -21.35
N VAL A 120 -25.90 1.65 -21.66
CA VAL A 120 -25.11 2.26 -22.75
C VAL A 120 -23.79 2.87 -22.23
N GLU A 121 -23.59 2.98 -20.91
CA GLU A 121 -22.38 3.51 -20.29
C GLU A 121 -21.10 2.76 -20.79
N PRO A 122 -20.19 3.42 -21.54
CA PRO A 122 -19.07 2.76 -22.18
C PRO A 122 -18.12 2.04 -21.20
N ARG A 123 -18.02 2.53 -19.97
CA ARG A 123 -17.23 1.90 -18.91
C ARG A 123 -17.74 0.50 -18.53
N LYS A 124 -19.02 0.19 -18.76
CA LYS A 124 -19.64 -1.12 -18.54
C LYS A 124 -19.69 -1.92 -19.83
N THR A 125 -20.12 -1.31 -20.94
CA THR A 125 -20.41 -2.01 -22.19
C THR A 125 -19.14 -2.47 -22.93
N ILE A 126 -18.06 -1.68 -22.93
CA ILE A 126 -16.80 -2.04 -23.62
C ILE A 126 -16.14 -3.27 -22.99
N PRO A 127 -15.94 -3.34 -21.66
CA PRO A 127 -15.39 -4.55 -21.04
C PRO A 127 -16.24 -5.78 -21.32
N ILE A 128 -17.57 -5.72 -21.19
CA ILE A 128 -18.45 -6.86 -21.46
C ILE A 128 -18.29 -7.37 -22.90
N ALA A 129 -18.24 -6.46 -23.88
CA ALA A 129 -18.07 -6.82 -25.29
C ALA A 129 -16.70 -7.47 -25.57
N VAL A 130 -15.63 -6.93 -24.99
CA VAL A 130 -14.27 -7.49 -25.12
C VAL A 130 -14.20 -8.86 -24.44
N TYR A 131 -14.74 -9.01 -23.23
CA TYR A 131 -14.78 -10.29 -22.52
C TYR A 131 -15.58 -11.36 -23.29
N ALA A 132 -16.71 -11.00 -23.88
CA ALA A 132 -17.50 -11.91 -24.71
C ALA A 132 -16.77 -12.36 -25.98
N SER A 133 -15.79 -11.57 -26.46
CA SER A 133 -14.97 -11.93 -27.62
C SER A 133 -13.80 -12.87 -27.29
N LEU A 134 -13.46 -13.05 -26.00
CA LEU A 134 -12.42 -13.95 -25.56
C LEU A 134 -12.98 -15.37 -25.40
N SER A 135 -12.90 -16.20 -26.44
CA SER A 135 -13.17 -17.63 -26.33
C SER A 135 -11.87 -18.40 -26.05
N PHE A 136 -11.69 -18.85 -24.80
CA PHE A 136 -10.62 -19.82 -24.47
C PHE A 136 -11.14 -21.23 -24.74
N GLU A 137 -11.04 -21.67 -26.00
CA GLU A 137 -11.28 -23.06 -26.36
C GLU A 137 -10.18 -23.92 -25.70
N ASN A 138 -10.57 -24.77 -24.74
CA ASN A 138 -9.76 -25.82 -24.05
C ASN A 138 -9.31 -25.61 -22.59
N VAL A 139 -9.98 -24.79 -21.77
CA VAL A 139 -9.78 -24.89 -20.31
C VAL A 139 -11.07 -25.36 -19.63
N LEU A 140 -11.18 -26.68 -19.43
CA LEU A 140 -12.25 -27.29 -18.64
C LEU A 140 -12.29 -26.68 -17.24
N GLY A 141 -13.37 -25.96 -16.92
CA GLY A 141 -13.63 -25.39 -15.59
C GLY A 141 -13.15 -23.96 -15.37
N PHE A 142 -12.69 -23.23 -16.40
CA PHE A 142 -12.30 -21.83 -16.23
C PHE A 142 -13.53 -20.89 -16.27
N ILE A 143 -13.92 -20.37 -15.11
CA ILE A 143 -14.90 -19.29 -15.00
C ILE A 143 -14.14 -17.97 -15.15
N LEU A 144 -14.50 -17.17 -16.15
CA LEU A 144 -13.94 -15.83 -16.33
C LEU A 144 -14.21 -15.00 -15.05
N PRO A 145 -13.16 -14.51 -14.35
CA PRO A 145 -13.36 -13.69 -13.17
C PRO A 145 -14.10 -12.39 -13.52
N PRO A 146 -14.86 -11.80 -12.58
CA PRO A 146 -15.53 -10.52 -12.80
C PRO A 146 -14.52 -9.45 -13.22
N PRO A 147 -14.92 -8.42 -14.00
CA PRO A 147 -14.04 -7.42 -14.58
C PRO A 147 -13.44 -6.50 -13.51
N GLN A 148 -12.46 -7.00 -12.78
CA GLN A 148 -11.38 -6.24 -12.20
C GLN A 148 -10.17 -6.50 -13.07
N VAL A 149 -9.80 -5.49 -13.85
CA VAL A 149 -8.62 -5.53 -14.70
C VAL A 149 -7.38 -5.48 -13.80
N ILE A 150 -6.94 -6.64 -13.31
CA ILE A 150 -5.61 -6.81 -12.74
C ILE A 150 -4.67 -7.09 -13.92
N ILE A 151 -4.34 -6.05 -14.70
CA ILE A 151 -3.19 -6.12 -15.60
C ILE A 151 -1.97 -5.89 -14.70
N PRO A 152 -1.08 -6.88 -14.51
CA PRO A 152 0.18 -6.63 -13.84
C PRO A 152 0.92 -5.54 -14.62
N VAL A 153 1.53 -4.59 -13.91
CA VAL A 153 2.35 -3.54 -14.53
C VAL A 153 3.33 -4.20 -15.50
N MET A 154 3.43 -3.66 -16.72
CA MET A 154 4.36 -4.20 -17.72
C MET A 154 5.77 -4.20 -17.14
N ALA A 155 6.55 -5.26 -17.37
CA ALA A 155 7.91 -5.33 -16.86
C ALA A 155 8.70 -4.07 -17.29
N TYR A 156 9.27 -3.38 -16.31
CA TYR A 156 9.99 -2.11 -16.51
C TYR A 156 11.43 -2.23 -16.01
N PRO A 157 12.36 -1.45 -16.58
CA PRO A 157 13.74 -1.41 -16.09
C PRO A 157 13.79 -0.82 -14.68
N VAL A 158 14.59 -1.42 -13.81
CA VAL A 158 14.80 -0.98 -12.43
C VAL A 158 16.25 -0.53 -12.28
N PHE A 159 16.45 0.71 -11.81
CA PHE A 159 17.76 1.26 -11.56
C PHE A 159 18.03 1.29 -10.05
N PRO A 160 19.08 0.60 -9.56
CA PRO A 160 19.45 0.57 -8.14
C PRO A 160 20.34 1.74 -7.72
N GLU A 161 20.71 2.63 -8.66
CA GLU A 161 21.59 3.76 -8.40
C GLU A 161 20.90 4.78 -7.48
N PRO A 162 21.59 5.28 -6.44
CA PRO A 162 21.00 6.21 -5.50
C PRO A 162 20.93 7.61 -6.11
N MET A 163 19.71 8.15 -6.23
CA MET A 163 19.48 9.39 -6.97
C MET A 163 19.99 10.68 -6.29
N TYR A 164 20.41 10.64 -5.01
CA TYR A 164 21.03 11.81 -4.36
C TYR A 164 22.32 12.23 -5.07
N GLU A 165 23.03 11.29 -5.72
CA GLU A 165 24.24 11.59 -6.50
C GLU A 165 23.92 12.48 -7.71
N ALA A 166 22.82 12.21 -8.42
CA ALA A 166 22.40 13.05 -9.53
C ALA A 166 21.95 14.45 -9.08
N VAL A 167 21.37 14.58 -7.88
CA VAL A 167 21.03 15.88 -7.29
C VAL A 167 22.30 16.63 -6.90
N LYS A 168 23.25 15.94 -6.29
CA LYS A 168 24.56 16.48 -5.92
C LYS A 168 25.32 17.01 -7.14
N ASP A 169 25.32 16.28 -8.25
CA ASP A 169 26.00 16.66 -9.49
C ASP A 169 25.43 17.95 -10.10
N LEU A 170 24.15 18.27 -9.83
CA LEU A 170 23.55 19.54 -10.22
C LEU A 170 23.96 20.68 -9.30
N SER A 171 23.72 20.51 -7.99
CA SER A 171 24.20 21.42 -6.95
C SER A 171 24.01 20.79 -5.58
N VAL A 172 25.03 20.94 -4.73
CA VAL A 172 25.00 20.52 -3.33
C VAL A 172 23.91 21.24 -2.53
N GLU A 173 23.58 22.49 -2.89
CA GLU A 173 22.53 23.28 -2.23
C GLU A 173 21.13 22.68 -2.38
N TYR A 174 20.91 21.83 -3.40
CA TYR A 174 19.62 21.15 -3.58
C TYR A 174 19.39 20.03 -2.57
N LEU A 175 20.44 19.47 -1.96
CA LEU A 175 20.32 18.47 -0.90
C LEU A 175 20.06 19.13 0.45
N VAL A 176 20.91 20.08 0.83
CA VAL A 176 20.78 20.83 2.09
C VAL A 176 21.03 22.30 1.80
N PRO A 177 20.05 23.19 2.07
CA PRO A 177 20.25 24.61 1.88
C PRO A 177 21.30 25.13 2.87
N ASN A 178 22.09 26.10 2.43
CA ASN A 178 23.11 26.77 3.24
C ASN A 178 24.12 25.83 3.89
N LEU A 179 24.56 24.80 3.17
CA LEU A 179 25.54 23.83 3.67
C LEU A 179 26.84 24.51 4.15
N GLU A 180 27.20 25.63 3.51
CA GLU A 180 28.33 26.49 3.88
C GLU A 180 28.28 27.01 5.34
N LEU A 181 27.10 27.10 5.95
CA LEU A 181 26.95 27.56 7.33
C LEU A 181 27.34 26.53 8.37
N ILE A 182 27.44 25.24 8.00
CA ILE A 182 27.91 24.19 8.91
C ILE A 182 29.41 24.41 9.13
N PRO A 183 29.88 24.73 10.36
CA PRO A 183 31.29 24.99 10.60
C PRO A 183 32.15 23.75 10.31
N GLU A 184 33.41 23.97 9.97
CA GLU A 184 34.38 22.88 9.85
C GLU A 184 34.57 22.18 11.21
N ASN A 185 34.78 20.86 11.17
CA ASN A 185 34.94 19.99 12.35
C ASN A 185 33.76 20.06 13.34
N SER A 186 32.54 20.05 12.79
CA SER A 186 31.29 20.05 13.55
C SER A 186 30.42 18.85 13.20
N ILE A 187 29.53 18.51 14.14
CA ILE A 187 28.46 17.55 13.94
C ILE A 187 27.13 18.20 14.29
N THR A 188 26.10 17.92 13.52
CA THR A 188 24.75 18.42 13.77
C THR A 188 23.71 17.40 13.32
N LEU A 189 22.51 17.51 13.86
CA LEU A 189 21.37 16.70 13.45
C LEU A 189 20.46 17.50 12.53
N LEU A 190 19.96 16.84 11.48
CA LEU A 190 19.02 17.37 10.49
C LEU A 190 17.84 16.42 10.35
N GLU A 191 16.70 16.94 9.90
CA GLU A 191 15.54 16.12 9.56
C GLU A 191 15.42 15.93 8.05
N SER A 192 15.24 14.70 7.60
CA SER A 192 15.03 14.39 6.19
C SER A 192 13.64 14.81 5.74
N ASN A 193 13.58 15.63 4.68
CA ASN A 193 12.32 16.02 4.06
C ASN A 193 11.82 14.95 3.07
N GLN A 194 11.05 13.98 3.58
CA GLN A 194 10.48 12.91 2.76
C GLN A 194 9.55 13.43 1.64
N ARG A 195 8.91 14.60 1.82
CA ARG A 195 8.05 15.19 0.78
C ARG A 195 8.85 15.63 -0.44
N PHE A 196 10.05 16.17 -0.20
CA PHE A 196 10.98 16.53 -1.27
C PHE A 196 11.49 15.30 -2.01
N VAL A 197 11.89 14.26 -1.27
CA VAL A 197 12.35 13.00 -1.87
C VAL A 197 11.24 12.41 -2.76
N GLU A 198 10.01 12.32 -2.25
CA GLU A 198 8.89 11.78 -3.03
C GLU A 198 8.54 12.64 -4.25
N SER A 199 8.52 13.97 -4.13
CA SER A 199 8.20 14.85 -5.27
C SER A 199 9.25 14.77 -6.37
N PHE A 200 10.53 14.76 -5.99
CA PHE A 200 11.65 14.59 -6.91
C PHE A 200 11.57 13.25 -7.63
N MET A 201 11.36 12.16 -6.89
CA MET A 201 11.30 10.81 -7.47
C MET A 201 10.09 10.64 -8.39
N VAL A 202 8.93 11.23 -8.07
CA VAL A 202 7.77 11.22 -8.97
C VAL A 202 8.06 11.97 -10.27
N GLY A 203 8.68 13.16 -10.19
CA GLY A 203 9.06 13.94 -11.37
C GLY A 203 10.05 13.19 -12.26
N LEU A 204 11.07 12.59 -11.66
CA LEU A 204 12.08 11.79 -12.35
C LEU A 204 11.46 10.59 -13.09
N ASN A 205 10.62 9.80 -12.39
CA ASN A 205 9.94 8.66 -12.99
C ASN A 205 8.97 9.08 -14.10
N HIS A 206 8.31 10.23 -13.96
CA HIS A 206 7.40 10.75 -14.97
C HIS A 206 8.14 11.11 -16.27
N GLU A 207 9.23 11.88 -16.18
CA GLU A 207 10.00 12.29 -17.35
C GLU A 207 10.71 11.10 -17.99
N PHE A 208 11.26 10.17 -17.21
CA PHE A 208 11.87 8.96 -17.74
C PHE A 208 10.84 8.05 -18.45
N GLY A 209 9.62 7.93 -17.89
CA GLY A 209 8.53 7.21 -18.54
C GLY A 209 8.07 7.83 -19.87
N ARG A 210 8.19 9.17 -20.01
CA ARG A 210 7.93 9.87 -21.27
C ARG A 210 9.04 9.63 -22.28
N GLU A 211 10.30 9.65 -21.85
CA GLU A 211 11.45 9.36 -22.72
C GLU A 211 11.41 7.92 -23.24
N LEU A 212 11.08 6.94 -22.40
CA LEU A 212 10.90 5.55 -22.83
C LEU A 212 9.80 5.42 -23.89
N LEU A 213 8.66 6.09 -23.68
CA LEU A 213 7.59 6.11 -24.68
C LEU A 213 8.08 6.74 -26.00
N TRP A 214 8.84 7.83 -25.93
CA TRP A 214 9.40 8.50 -27.11
C TRP A 214 10.39 7.62 -27.87
N ARG A 215 11.15 6.76 -27.17
CA ARG A 215 12.05 5.77 -27.75
C ARG A 215 11.36 4.48 -28.22
N GLU A 216 10.03 4.47 -28.26
CA GLU A 216 9.21 3.30 -28.61
C GLU A 216 9.49 2.07 -27.73
N TYR A 217 10.01 2.28 -26.50
CA TYR A 217 10.18 1.20 -25.55
C TYR A 217 8.79 0.69 -25.11
N PRO A 218 8.55 -0.63 -25.07
CA PRO A 218 7.29 -1.18 -24.58
C PRO A 218 7.07 -0.78 -23.11
N THR A 219 6.21 0.19 -22.86
CA THR A 219 5.87 0.66 -21.51
C THR A 219 4.38 0.98 -21.41
N ASP A 220 3.80 0.68 -20.24
CA ASP A 220 2.46 1.14 -19.85
C ASP A 220 2.49 2.45 -19.06
N GLN A 221 3.68 3.07 -18.92
CA GLN A 221 3.96 4.29 -18.15
C GLN A 221 3.61 4.21 -16.65
N ARG A 222 3.37 3.02 -16.10
CA ARG A 222 3.06 2.81 -14.67
C ARG A 222 4.25 2.30 -13.86
N GLY A 223 5.37 2.03 -14.54
CA GLY A 223 6.61 1.59 -13.92
C GLY A 223 7.18 2.61 -12.92
N SER A 224 7.86 2.11 -11.89
CA SER A 224 8.63 2.90 -10.93
C SER A 224 10.10 2.55 -11.09
N TYR A 225 10.72 3.17 -12.09
CA TYR A 225 12.07 2.90 -12.56
C TYR A 225 13.13 3.24 -11.52
N PHE A 226 12.97 4.39 -10.85
CA PHE A 226 13.84 4.87 -9.78
C PHE A 226 13.07 4.84 -8.47
N ARG A 227 13.59 4.13 -7.47
CA ARG A 227 12.95 4.02 -6.14
C ARG A 227 13.88 4.29 -4.97
N GLN A 228 15.17 4.40 -5.25
CA GLN A 228 16.22 4.66 -4.27
C GLN A 228 16.75 6.08 -4.48
N PHE A 229 16.62 6.90 -3.45
CA PHE A 229 17.18 8.24 -3.39
C PHE A 229 18.49 8.24 -2.62
N TRP A 230 18.50 7.70 -1.40
CA TRP A 230 19.68 7.61 -0.55
C TRP A 230 20.45 6.29 -0.77
N ASP A 231 21.76 6.25 -0.54
CA ASP A 231 22.51 4.99 -0.61
C ASP A 231 22.23 4.15 0.65
N SER A 232 21.62 2.98 0.47
CA SER A 232 21.27 2.05 1.54
C SER A 232 22.11 0.76 1.52
N LYS A 233 23.22 0.72 0.77
CA LYS A 233 24.10 -0.47 0.71
C LYS A 233 24.64 -0.91 2.06
N ASP A 234 24.89 0.04 2.98
CA ASP A 234 25.42 -0.24 4.31
C ASP A 234 24.33 -0.57 5.35
N ALA A 235 23.05 -0.58 4.95
CA ALA A 235 21.95 -0.84 5.88
C ALA A 235 22.00 -2.30 6.36
N VAL A 236 22.16 -2.50 7.67
CA VAL A 236 22.28 -3.83 8.27
C VAL A 236 20.91 -4.53 8.31
N ASN A 237 20.85 -5.80 7.91
CA ASN A 237 19.65 -6.63 8.04
C ASN A 237 19.52 -7.15 9.48
N SER A 238 18.91 -6.35 10.35
CA SER A 238 18.71 -6.71 11.77
C SER A 238 17.40 -7.46 12.05
N SER A 239 16.46 -7.49 11.10
CA SER A 239 15.12 -8.07 11.29
C SER A 239 15.04 -9.56 10.94
N GLY A 240 16.11 -10.15 10.41
CA GLY A 240 16.12 -11.54 9.91
C GLY A 240 15.24 -11.73 8.69
N ALA A 241 14.88 -10.65 7.99
CA ALA A 241 14.10 -10.69 6.76
C ALA A 241 14.93 -11.32 5.63
N THR A 242 14.26 -11.80 4.59
CA THR A 242 14.96 -12.22 3.37
C THR A 242 15.64 -11.02 2.71
N GLU A 243 16.79 -11.22 2.07
CA GLU A 243 17.53 -10.17 1.36
C GLU A 243 16.66 -9.37 0.39
N THR A 244 15.72 -10.03 -0.28
CA THR A 244 14.75 -9.40 -1.19
C THR A 244 13.80 -8.44 -0.49
N THR A 245 13.34 -8.80 0.71
CA THR A 245 12.43 -7.96 1.51
C THR A 245 13.19 -6.81 2.12
N HIS A 246 14.38 -7.08 2.68
CA HIS A 246 15.26 -6.06 3.25
C HIS A 246 15.66 -5.00 2.22
N THR A 247 16.05 -5.41 1.01
CA THR A 247 16.35 -4.47 -0.08
C THR A 247 15.14 -3.62 -0.44
N LYS A 248 13.94 -4.22 -0.53
CA LYS A 248 12.70 -3.51 -0.87
C LYS A 248 12.28 -2.51 0.20
N ASP A 249 12.46 -2.86 1.47
CA ASP A 249 12.11 -2.03 2.62
C ASP A 249 13.08 -0.85 2.81
N ASN A 250 14.32 -1.01 2.35
CA ASN A 250 15.34 0.05 2.37
C ASN A 250 15.26 1.01 1.17
N LEU A 251 14.32 0.83 0.25
CA LEU A 251 14.04 1.83 -0.79
C LEU A 251 13.42 3.09 -0.17
N ASP A 252 13.50 4.21 -0.88
CA ASP A 252 12.97 5.49 -0.36
C ASP A 252 11.49 5.68 -0.69
N ILE A 253 10.99 5.04 -1.76
CA ILE A 253 9.59 5.08 -2.17
C ILE A 253 9.00 3.70 -2.50
N LYS A 254 7.71 3.55 -2.18
CA LYS A 254 6.85 2.47 -2.69
C LYS A 254 6.60 2.69 -4.18
N GLU A 255 6.14 1.64 -4.85
CA GLU A 255 5.77 1.71 -6.27
C GLU A 255 4.66 2.74 -6.47
N ILE A 256 4.87 3.71 -7.37
CA ILE A 256 4.02 4.89 -7.53
C ILE A 256 2.58 4.49 -7.89
N HIS A 257 2.39 3.43 -8.67
CA HIS A 257 1.06 2.94 -9.04
C HIS A 257 0.25 2.40 -7.85
N SER A 258 0.91 2.08 -6.72
CA SER A 258 0.28 1.59 -5.49
C SER A 258 -0.06 2.72 -4.51
N TRP A 259 0.34 3.96 -4.80
CA TRP A 259 0.09 5.09 -3.93
C TRP A 259 -1.41 5.40 -3.87
N ALA A 260 -1.92 5.67 -2.67
CA ALA A 260 -3.31 6.02 -2.52
C ALA A 260 -3.57 7.44 -3.07
N LYS A 261 -4.62 7.60 -3.87
CA LYS A 261 -4.94 8.84 -4.60
C LYS A 261 -4.99 10.12 -3.75
N TYR A 262 -5.33 9.99 -2.48
CA TYR A 262 -5.51 11.12 -1.55
C TYR A 262 -4.51 11.11 -0.39
N GLN A 263 -3.47 10.29 -0.45
CA GLN A 263 -2.39 10.35 0.54
C GLN A 263 -1.45 11.52 0.21
N PRO A 264 -1.08 12.34 1.21
CA PRO A 264 -0.14 13.42 1.00
C PRO A 264 1.26 12.86 0.73
N LEU A 265 2.07 13.64 0.01
CA LEU A 265 3.50 13.35 -0.10
C LEU A 265 4.15 13.34 1.29
N GLY A 266 5.19 12.53 1.43
CA GLY A 266 5.87 12.20 2.67
C GLY A 266 5.46 10.86 3.29
N GLN A 267 4.40 10.22 2.80
CA GLN A 267 3.79 9.03 3.42
C GLN A 267 4.00 7.73 2.64
N HIS A 268 4.77 7.77 1.56
CA HIS A 268 4.94 6.67 0.61
C HIS A 268 6.28 5.96 0.72
N SER A 269 7.04 6.20 1.79
CA SER A 269 8.24 5.42 2.08
C SER A 269 7.88 4.02 2.60
N PRO A 270 8.62 2.97 2.20
CA PRO A 270 8.53 1.66 2.83
C PRO A 270 9.32 1.60 4.14
N ARG A 271 10.28 2.51 4.37
CA ARG A 271 11.08 2.56 5.60
C ARG A 271 10.17 2.86 6.80
N PRO A 272 10.30 2.12 7.90
CA PRO A 272 9.63 2.49 9.15
C PRO A 272 10.11 3.88 9.58
N GLY A 273 9.22 4.71 10.15
CA GLY A 273 9.57 6.05 10.67
C GLY A 273 9.82 7.13 9.61
N ALA A 274 9.98 6.80 8.34
CA ALA A 274 10.26 7.82 7.31
C ALA A 274 9.12 8.83 7.09
N GLY A 275 7.87 8.45 7.43
CA GLY A 275 6.72 9.35 7.37
C GLY A 275 6.74 10.52 8.36
N SER A 276 7.52 10.41 9.43
CA SER A 276 7.75 11.46 10.44
C SER A 276 9.10 12.17 10.28
N GLY A 277 9.81 11.94 9.17
CA GLY A 277 11.17 12.42 8.97
C GLY A 277 12.20 11.47 9.59
N LEU A 278 13.19 11.09 8.78
CA LEU A 278 14.36 10.36 9.28
C LEU A 278 15.36 11.37 9.84
N LEU A 279 15.93 11.08 11.01
CA LEU A 279 16.99 11.87 11.58
C LEU A 279 18.31 11.61 10.84
N VAL A 280 19.00 12.67 10.45
CA VAL A 280 20.23 12.64 9.67
C VAL A 280 21.34 13.30 10.46
N LEU A 281 22.39 12.53 10.78
CA LEU A 281 23.62 13.05 11.34
C LEU A 281 24.47 13.63 10.21
N ALA A 282 24.67 14.94 10.25
CA ALA A 282 25.57 15.66 9.38
C ALA A 282 26.92 15.80 10.08
N ILE A 283 27.97 15.28 9.46
CA ILE A 283 29.34 15.36 9.95
C ILE A 283 30.15 16.13 8.93
N ARG A 284 30.71 17.27 9.35
CA ARG A 284 31.68 18.02 8.57
C ARG A 284 33.02 18.02 9.28
N GLY A 285 34.05 17.41 8.69
CA GLY A 285 35.40 17.51 9.25
C GLY A 285 36.43 16.53 8.70
N ASP A 286 37.69 16.75 9.07
CA ASP A 286 38.84 15.98 8.59
C ASP A 286 38.90 14.55 9.15
N LEU A 287 38.12 14.27 10.21
CA LEU A 287 38.13 12.97 10.87
C LEU A 287 37.80 11.84 9.89
N LEU A 288 36.70 11.96 9.15
CA LEU A 288 36.25 10.93 8.21
C LEU A 288 37.09 10.89 6.93
N LYS A 289 37.75 12.00 6.59
CA LYS A 289 38.75 12.04 5.53
C LYS A 289 40.01 11.23 5.89
N LYS A 290 40.46 11.31 7.14
CA LYS A 290 41.62 10.55 7.64
C LYS A 290 41.27 9.11 7.99
N PHE A 291 40.06 8.88 8.48
CA PHE A 291 39.56 7.58 8.93
C PHE A 291 38.22 7.24 8.24
N PRO A 292 38.24 6.89 6.94
CA PRO A 292 37.02 6.62 6.18
C PRO A 292 36.28 5.36 6.64
N ASN A 293 36.96 4.44 7.33
CA ASN A 293 36.38 3.20 7.84
C ASN A 293 35.76 3.34 9.24
N THR A 294 35.47 4.55 9.69
CA THR A 294 34.91 4.80 11.03
C THR A 294 33.48 4.24 11.13
N VAL A 295 33.17 3.55 12.22
CA VAL A 295 31.85 2.95 12.45
C VAL A 295 30.99 3.98 13.17
N ILE A 296 29.83 4.29 12.59
CA ILE A 296 28.93 5.30 13.13
C ILE A 296 27.57 4.64 13.38
N PHE A 297 27.08 4.75 14.61
CA PHE A 297 25.82 4.16 15.04
C PHE A 297 25.19 5.01 16.14
N ALA A 298 23.92 4.78 16.43
CA ALA A 298 23.26 5.38 17.59
C ALA A 298 23.11 4.34 18.71
N GLN A 299 23.39 4.74 19.94
CA GLN A 299 23.28 3.91 21.13
C GLN A 299 22.38 4.60 22.16
N ARG A 300 21.45 3.83 22.74
CA ARG A 300 20.49 4.38 23.68
C ARG A 300 21.21 4.88 24.93
N ALA A 301 20.79 6.03 25.42
CA ALA A 301 21.25 6.56 26.69
C ALA A 301 20.55 5.83 27.86
N GLN A 302 21.11 5.93 29.05
CA GLN A 302 20.47 5.59 30.31
C GLN A 302 20.77 6.65 31.36
N PHE A 303 19.85 6.82 32.30
CA PHE A 303 20.14 7.60 33.49
C PHE A 303 20.93 6.75 34.48
N LYS A 304 21.78 7.42 35.26
CA LYS A 304 22.57 6.77 36.30
C LYS A 304 21.66 6.07 37.33
N PRO A 305 21.85 4.77 37.60
CA PRO A 305 21.05 4.06 38.59
C PRO A 305 21.16 4.70 39.97
N GLY A 306 20.02 5.06 40.58
CA GLY A 306 19.97 5.74 41.88
C GLY A 306 20.36 7.21 41.85
N GLY A 307 20.56 7.79 40.66
CA GLY A 307 20.80 9.21 40.43
C GLY A 307 19.53 10.05 40.29
N ASN A 308 19.71 11.36 40.13
CA ASN A 308 18.65 12.30 39.77
C ASN A 308 18.68 12.58 38.27
N ASN A 309 17.72 12.02 37.53
CA ASN A 309 17.62 12.09 36.07
C ASN A 309 17.53 13.52 35.52
N LEU A 310 17.12 14.50 36.34
CA LEU A 310 17.03 15.90 35.93
C LEU A 310 18.39 16.61 35.90
N ILE A 311 19.39 16.11 36.63
CA ILE A 311 20.68 16.80 36.85
C ILE A 311 21.85 15.94 36.40
N ASP A 312 21.77 14.64 36.65
CA ASP A 312 22.90 13.74 36.39
C ASP A 312 23.16 13.60 34.88
N PRO A 313 24.44 13.44 34.49
CA PRO A 313 24.79 13.17 33.11
C PRO A 313 24.17 11.84 32.67
N ARG A 314 23.81 11.76 31.39
CA ARG A 314 23.37 10.52 30.78
C ARG A 314 24.57 9.65 30.48
N GLU A 315 24.42 8.35 30.65
CA GLU A 315 25.46 7.36 30.37
C GLU A 315 25.02 6.49 29.18
N LEU A 316 25.96 5.84 28.51
CA LEU A 316 25.63 4.85 27.48
C LEU A 316 24.93 3.65 28.15
N ALA A 317 23.78 3.24 27.60
CA ALA A 317 23.14 1.99 28.02
C ALA A 317 24.00 0.78 27.61
N PRO A 318 23.88 -0.38 28.28
CA PRO A 318 24.61 -1.58 27.88
C PRO A 318 24.37 -1.92 26.40
N GLU A 319 25.45 -2.26 25.70
CA GLU A 319 25.40 -2.60 24.29
C GLU A 319 24.63 -3.90 24.09
N ASN A 320 23.44 -3.78 23.48
CA ASN A 320 22.60 -4.90 23.08
C ASN A 320 21.81 -4.50 21.82
N ALA A 321 21.23 -5.48 21.12
CA ALA A 321 20.50 -5.23 19.88
C ALA A 321 19.29 -4.29 20.03
N ALA A 322 18.74 -4.12 21.25
CA ALA A 322 17.62 -3.22 21.51
C ALA A 322 18.07 -1.75 21.72
N ASN A 323 19.28 -1.57 22.24
CA ASN A 323 19.88 -0.28 22.55
C ASN A 323 20.78 0.23 21.43
N LEU A 324 20.86 -0.47 20.29
CA LEU A 324 21.73 -0.11 19.17
C LEU A 324 20.92 0.11 17.91
N ARG A 325 21.20 1.20 17.21
CA ARG A 325 20.58 1.57 15.93
C ARG A 325 21.67 1.82 14.90
N MET A 326 21.71 0.96 13.90
CA MET A 326 22.58 1.11 12.74
C MET A 326 21.99 2.15 11.77
N PRO A 327 22.83 2.81 10.98
CA PRO A 327 22.36 3.73 9.95
C PRO A 327 21.54 2.97 8.89
N VAL A 328 20.51 3.64 8.38
CA VAL A 328 19.64 3.14 7.31
C VAL A 328 20.08 3.61 5.93
N PHE A 329 20.83 4.71 5.87
CA PHE A 329 21.46 5.20 4.65
C PHE A 329 22.68 6.05 4.95
N SER A 330 23.55 6.19 3.96
CA SER A 330 24.70 7.08 3.96
C SER A 330 24.71 7.90 2.67
N ALA A 331 25.24 9.12 2.76
CA ALA A 331 25.45 9.97 1.60
C ALA A 331 26.74 10.77 1.76
N PHE A 332 27.56 10.74 0.72
CA PHE A 332 28.82 11.46 0.64
C PHE A 332 28.71 12.59 -0.37
N VAL A 333 28.81 13.83 0.13
CA VAL A 333 28.48 15.03 -0.64
C VAL A 333 29.73 15.77 -1.08
N GLU A 334 30.61 16.13 -0.16
CA GLU A 334 31.91 16.74 -0.44
C GLU A 334 33.01 15.99 0.31
N SER A 335 34.28 16.34 0.06
CA SER A 335 35.43 15.61 0.62
C SER A 335 35.46 15.53 2.15
N ASP A 336 34.72 16.40 2.84
CA ASP A 336 34.63 16.54 4.28
C ASP A 336 33.19 16.42 4.83
N ILE A 337 32.16 16.19 4.00
CA ILE A 337 30.75 16.21 4.41
C ILE A 337 30.06 14.87 4.20
N TYR A 338 29.57 14.31 5.31
CA TYR A 338 28.87 13.04 5.37
C TYR A 338 27.49 13.22 6.00
N PHE A 339 26.48 12.62 5.37
CA PHE A 339 25.14 12.49 5.92
C PHE A 339 24.84 11.04 6.23
N ILE A 340 24.39 10.77 7.45
CA ILE A 340 24.13 9.42 7.94
C ILE A 340 22.73 9.38 8.52
N GLY A 341 21.84 8.63 7.88
CA GLY A 341 20.44 8.55 8.25
C GLY A 341 20.17 7.47 9.28
N PHE A 342 19.32 7.78 10.25
CA PHE A 342 18.84 6.87 11.28
C PHE A 342 17.32 6.80 11.29
N ASN A 343 16.78 5.63 11.61
CA ASN A 343 15.36 5.46 11.86
C ASN A 343 15.02 5.88 13.31
N LEU A 344 15.15 7.18 13.55
CA LEU A 344 14.83 7.89 14.79
C LEU A 344 14.18 9.22 14.41
N THR A 345 13.31 9.75 15.27
CA THR A 345 12.84 11.14 15.20
C THR A 345 13.73 12.04 16.05
N ALA A 346 13.64 13.36 15.87
CA ALA A 346 14.37 14.32 16.68
C ALA A 346 13.97 14.22 18.17
N GLU A 347 12.67 14.05 18.44
CA GLU A 347 12.14 13.90 19.80
C GLU A 347 12.64 12.62 20.47
N ASP A 348 12.62 11.50 19.76
CA ASP A 348 13.11 10.22 20.26
C ASP A 348 14.61 10.30 20.56
N ALA A 349 15.39 10.93 19.67
CA ALA A 349 16.82 11.09 19.83
C ALA A 349 17.19 12.00 21.02
N GLN A 350 16.51 13.15 21.17
CA GLN A 350 16.71 14.07 22.28
C GLN A 350 16.30 13.43 23.62
N GLY A 351 15.23 12.64 23.61
CA GLY A 351 14.59 12.14 24.82
C GLY A 351 14.03 13.27 25.68
N ASN A 352 13.52 12.91 26.85
CA ASN A 352 12.94 13.85 27.79
C ASN A 352 13.17 13.40 29.24
N ARG A 353 13.97 14.19 29.96
CA ARG A 353 14.34 13.93 31.36
C ARG A 353 13.12 13.87 32.29
N THR A 354 12.07 14.63 32.01
CA THR A 354 10.84 14.69 32.83
C THR A 354 9.98 13.43 32.65
N THR A 355 9.93 12.87 31.44
CA THR A 355 9.18 11.64 31.15
C THR A 355 10.03 10.38 31.33
N ASN A 356 11.22 10.52 31.92
CA ASN A 356 12.18 9.43 32.11
C ASN A 356 12.59 8.74 30.80
N ASP A 357 12.68 9.50 29.71
CA ASP A 357 13.22 9.04 28.44
C ASP A 357 14.65 9.58 28.26
N PRO A 358 15.67 8.72 28.30
CA PRO A 358 17.05 9.17 28.25
C PRO A 358 17.49 9.59 26.84
N GLY A 359 16.79 9.24 25.76
CA GLY A 359 17.21 9.59 24.40
C GLY A 359 18.39 8.74 23.90
N TRP A 360 19.13 9.28 22.92
CA TRP A 360 20.18 8.56 22.18
C TRP A 360 21.48 9.35 22.07
N PHE A 361 22.58 8.60 22.12
CA PHE A 361 23.91 9.05 21.74
C PHE A 361 24.21 8.65 20.30
N PHE A 362 24.87 9.54 19.57
CA PHE A 362 25.50 9.23 18.30
C PHE A 362 26.96 8.92 18.57
N VAL A 363 27.36 7.70 18.21
CA VAL A 363 28.66 7.14 18.52
C VAL A 363 29.49 7.08 17.25
N ILE A 364 30.64 7.72 17.30
CA ILE A 364 31.69 7.65 16.29
C ILE A 364 32.78 6.75 16.89
N HIS A 365 32.89 5.55 16.34
CA HIS A 365 33.75 4.49 16.86
C HIS A 365 34.83 4.16 15.84
N GLU A 366 36.09 4.22 16.27
CA GLU A 366 37.19 3.66 15.48
C GLU A 366 36.89 2.18 15.24
N ARG A 367 36.92 1.75 13.97
CA ARG A 367 36.76 0.34 13.66
C ARG A 367 37.85 -0.45 14.40
N PRO A 368 37.47 -1.46 15.22
CA PRO A 368 38.46 -2.32 15.86
C PRO A 368 39.33 -2.95 14.78
N GLY A 369 40.56 -2.46 14.69
CA GLY A 369 41.51 -2.79 13.63
C GLY A 369 42.70 -3.54 14.19
N GLU A 370 43.88 -3.19 13.68
CA GLU A 370 45.15 -3.72 14.17
C GLU A 370 45.34 -3.38 15.65
N ILE A 371 45.81 -4.38 16.40
CA ILE A 371 46.17 -4.22 17.81
C ILE A 371 47.32 -3.21 17.90
N ARG A 372 47.08 -2.08 18.58
CA ARG A 372 48.10 -1.07 18.84
C ARG A 372 48.58 -1.18 20.27
N PHE A 373 49.89 -1.01 20.45
CA PHE A 373 50.52 -0.86 21.75
C PHE A 373 51.16 0.50 21.82
N GLY A 374 50.94 1.24 22.91
CA GLY A 374 51.44 2.58 23.02
C GLY A 374 51.11 3.26 24.33
N VAL A 375 51.60 4.49 24.42
CA VAL A 375 51.39 5.41 25.53
C VAL A 375 50.97 6.74 24.91
N ASP A 376 50.00 7.42 25.50
CA ASP A 376 49.48 8.65 24.91
C ASP A 376 50.49 9.80 24.98
N VAL A 377 50.54 10.61 23.93
CA VAL A 377 51.47 11.73 23.85
C VAL A 377 50.92 12.92 24.66
N SER A 378 51.35 13.03 25.90
CA SER A 378 51.01 14.14 26.79
C SER A 378 52.04 14.27 27.91
N THR A 379 52.46 15.50 28.22
CA THR A 379 53.44 15.81 29.27
C THR A 379 52.80 15.95 30.66
N ALA A 380 51.47 15.81 30.78
CA ALA A 380 50.80 15.88 32.06
C ALA A 380 51.29 14.75 32.99
N GLY A 381 51.73 15.10 34.21
CA GLY A 381 52.17 14.12 35.21
C GLY A 381 51.02 13.52 36.04
N GLY A 382 51.35 12.65 37.00
CA GLY A 382 50.44 12.12 38.00
C GLY A 382 50.03 10.65 37.79
N THR A 383 49.62 9.99 38.87
CA THR A 383 49.25 8.57 38.88
C THR A 383 48.02 8.32 37.99
N PRO A 384 48.09 7.41 37.00
CA PRO A 384 46.95 7.09 36.15
C PRO A 384 45.80 6.46 36.96
N ALA A 385 44.56 6.86 36.66
CA ALA A 385 43.38 6.28 37.29
C ALA A 385 43.11 4.88 36.72
N THR A 386 43.29 4.69 35.43
CA THR A 386 43.23 3.40 34.73
C THR A 386 44.47 3.20 33.85
N TRP A 387 44.77 1.99 33.42
CA TRP A 387 45.89 1.75 32.50
C TRP A 387 45.71 2.47 31.15
N ASN A 388 44.47 2.79 30.75
CA ASN A 388 44.19 3.59 29.55
C ASN A 388 44.57 5.08 29.72
N ASP A 389 44.83 5.56 30.94
CA ASP A 389 45.28 6.94 31.20
C ASP A 389 46.82 7.09 31.17
N LEU A 390 47.51 6.07 30.65
CA LEU A 390 48.96 6.04 30.55
C LEU A 390 49.44 6.98 29.43
N ARG A 391 50.30 7.92 29.80
CA ARG A 391 50.82 8.98 28.94
C ARG A 391 52.30 9.21 29.15
N THR A 392 52.96 9.87 28.21
CA THR A 392 54.42 10.09 28.25
C THR A 392 54.90 10.79 29.52
N GLY A 393 54.07 11.63 30.15
CA GLY A 393 54.38 12.32 31.40
C GLY A 393 54.20 11.51 32.69
N ASN A 394 53.58 10.32 32.65
CA ASN A 394 53.40 9.46 33.83
C ASN A 394 53.87 8.01 33.63
N ALA A 395 54.21 7.62 32.41
CA ALA A 395 54.90 6.36 32.13
C ALA A 395 56.40 6.49 32.46
N PRO A 396 57.06 5.42 32.92
CA PRO A 396 58.44 5.47 33.35
C PRO A 396 59.34 5.34 32.13
N PHE A 397 59.91 6.45 31.66
CA PHE A 397 60.91 6.45 30.59
C PHE A 397 62.31 6.70 31.14
N VAL A 398 63.31 5.98 30.62
CA VAL A 398 64.74 6.17 30.89
C VAL A 398 65.46 6.16 29.54
N ASP A 399 66.19 7.22 29.22
CA ASP A 399 66.93 7.39 27.95
C ASP A 399 66.07 7.11 26.70
N ASP A 400 64.84 7.64 26.66
CA ASP A 400 63.82 7.43 25.61
C ASP A 400 63.26 5.98 25.49
N TYR A 401 63.62 5.08 26.39
CA TYR A 401 63.05 3.73 26.47
C TYR A 401 62.06 3.58 27.63
N LEU A 402 61.03 2.78 27.41
CA LEU A 402 60.12 2.36 28.47
C LEU A 402 60.85 1.51 29.51
N ASN A 403 60.89 1.99 30.76
CA ASN A 403 61.47 1.27 31.89
C ASN A 403 60.48 0.22 32.40
N ALA A 404 60.75 -1.05 32.11
CA ALA A 404 59.94 -2.19 32.52
C ALA A 404 60.29 -2.75 33.91
N SER A 405 60.91 -1.97 34.81
CA SER A 405 61.18 -2.41 36.19
C SER A 405 59.87 -2.66 36.93
N ASP A 406 59.78 -3.78 37.66
CA ASP A 406 58.57 -4.17 38.38
C ASP A 406 58.11 -3.06 39.34
N GLY A 407 56.85 -2.65 39.21
CA GLY A 407 56.24 -1.61 40.04
C GLY A 407 56.68 -0.16 39.76
N ALA A 408 57.38 0.12 38.64
CA ALA A 408 57.81 1.49 38.30
C ALA A 408 56.64 2.48 38.14
N VAL A 409 55.44 2.00 37.79
CA VAL A 409 54.18 2.75 37.79
C VAL A 409 53.08 1.93 38.44
N ALA A 410 52.23 2.60 39.21
CA ALA A 410 50.99 2.03 39.75
C ALA A 410 49.79 2.77 39.15
N ALA A 411 48.76 2.03 38.73
CA ALA A 411 47.46 2.59 38.36
C ALA A 411 46.42 2.25 39.44
N THR A 412 45.46 3.14 39.69
CA THR A 412 44.38 2.89 40.66
C THR A 412 43.29 2.02 40.02
N VAL A 413 43.56 0.74 39.82
CA VAL A 413 42.66 -0.15 39.09
C VAL A 413 41.25 -0.15 39.71
N LYS A 414 40.30 0.46 39.01
CA LYS A 414 38.88 0.48 39.40
C LYS A 414 38.26 -0.85 38.99
N THR A 415 37.76 -1.62 39.95
CA THR A 415 37.16 -2.93 39.71
C THR A 415 35.91 -2.79 38.83
N ILE A 416 35.89 -3.41 37.65
CA ILE A 416 34.69 -3.55 36.80
C ILE A 416 34.25 -5.02 36.88
N GLY A 417 33.22 -5.29 37.69
CA GLY A 417 32.62 -6.63 37.82
C GLY A 417 33.44 -7.66 38.62
N SER A 418 33.13 -8.94 38.44
CA SER A 418 33.68 -10.10 39.17
C SER A 418 34.98 -10.67 38.56
N ILE A 419 35.49 -10.09 37.48
CA ILE A 419 36.83 -10.38 36.98
C ILE A 419 37.77 -9.37 37.64
N SER A 420 38.47 -9.79 38.69
CA SER A 420 39.47 -8.94 39.30
C SER A 420 40.63 -8.75 38.31
N THR A 421 40.78 -7.56 37.73
CA THR A 421 42.01 -7.09 37.08
C THR A 421 43.15 -6.85 38.08
N ASN A 422 43.00 -7.32 39.33
CA ASN A 422 43.88 -7.12 40.48
C ASN A 422 45.32 -7.65 40.32
N ASP A 423 45.68 -8.25 39.18
CA ASP A 423 46.98 -8.90 38.97
C ASP A 423 47.80 -8.33 37.79
N VAL A 424 47.31 -7.25 37.16
CA VAL A 424 48.04 -6.57 36.08
C VAL A 424 49.01 -5.55 36.69
N HIS A 425 50.25 -5.99 36.88
CA HIS A 425 51.36 -5.20 37.40
C HIS A 425 52.34 -4.81 36.30
N TRP A 426 52.79 -3.55 36.34
CA TRP A 426 53.85 -3.03 35.50
C TRP A 426 55.14 -3.83 35.69
N GLY A 427 55.79 -4.28 34.62
CA GLY A 427 57.09 -4.96 34.67
C GLY A 427 57.08 -6.43 35.13
N LYS A 428 55.93 -7.00 35.53
CA LYS A 428 55.84 -8.39 36.03
C LYS A 428 56.11 -9.45 34.97
N ASN A 429 55.50 -9.32 33.78
CA ASN A 429 55.74 -10.19 32.62
C ASN A 429 55.31 -9.48 31.32
N SER A 430 55.66 -10.07 30.17
CA SER A 430 55.33 -9.54 28.84
C SER A 430 53.82 -9.45 28.59
N THR A 431 53.03 -10.38 29.13
CA THR A 431 51.57 -10.39 28.97
C THR A 431 50.91 -9.20 29.66
N ASN A 432 51.32 -8.89 30.89
CA ASN A 432 50.86 -7.74 31.64
C ASN A 432 51.28 -6.44 30.96
N MET A 433 52.53 -6.35 30.49
CA MET A 433 52.99 -5.18 29.72
C MET A 433 52.19 -4.98 28.44
N ALA A 434 51.90 -6.06 27.70
CA ALA A 434 51.05 -5.99 26.53
C ALA A 434 49.63 -5.52 26.87
N GLN A 435 49.03 -6.04 27.96
CA GLN A 435 47.69 -5.62 28.39
C GLN A 435 47.66 -4.15 28.84
N ILE A 436 48.72 -3.66 29.50
CA ILE A 436 48.83 -2.27 29.95
C ILE A 436 49.00 -1.32 28.75
N LEU A 437 49.86 -1.69 27.80
CA LEU A 437 50.15 -0.86 26.63
C LEU A 437 49.09 -0.98 25.54
N TYR A 438 48.16 -1.92 25.65
CA TYR A 438 47.10 -2.12 24.66
C TYR A 438 46.22 -0.86 24.58
N GLN A 439 46.17 -0.25 23.40
CA GLN A 439 45.32 0.91 23.15
C GLN A 439 43.91 0.46 22.77
N SER A 440 42.94 0.72 23.65
CA SER A 440 41.52 0.55 23.33
C SER A 440 41.13 1.43 22.12
N PRO A 441 40.29 0.93 21.20
CA PRO A 441 39.71 1.76 20.14
C PRO A 441 39.04 3.00 20.70
N VAL A 442 39.16 4.12 19.98
CA VAL A 442 38.54 5.39 20.39
C VAL A 442 37.04 5.33 20.14
N LEU A 443 36.26 5.70 21.16
CA LEU A 443 34.82 5.86 21.09
C LEU A 443 34.46 7.28 21.53
N LEU A 444 33.87 8.05 20.60
CA LEU A 444 33.28 9.34 20.89
C LEU A 444 31.76 9.20 20.86
N ALA A 445 31.09 9.52 21.96
CA ALA A 445 29.64 9.52 22.06
C ALA A 445 29.15 10.94 22.35
N VAL A 446 28.31 11.49 21.47
CA VAL A 446 27.69 12.81 21.66
C VAL A 446 26.18 12.64 21.75
N HIS A 447 25.56 13.26 22.75
CA HIS A 447 24.13 13.13 22.98
C HIS A 447 23.35 14.01 22.00
N ALA A 448 22.20 13.55 21.52
CA ALA A 448 21.37 14.30 20.57
C ALA A 448 20.98 15.70 21.06
N GLU A 449 20.71 15.86 22.37
CA GLU A 449 20.40 17.16 22.99
C GLU A 449 21.48 18.22 22.77
N GLU A 450 22.75 17.83 22.62
CA GLU A 450 23.85 18.79 22.34
C GLU A 450 23.88 19.24 20.87
N MET A 451 23.14 18.56 19.99
CA MET A 451 23.13 18.78 18.54
C MET A 451 21.79 19.32 17.99
N ILE A 452 20.72 19.35 18.80
CA ILE A 452 19.36 19.77 18.38
C ILE A 452 19.05 21.22 18.81
N SER A 453 20.05 21.99 19.27
CA SER A 453 19.83 23.33 19.85
C SER A 453 19.22 24.36 18.90
#